data_AF-A0A0F9V4N3-F1
#
_entry.id   AF-A0A0F9V4N3-F1
#
_cell.length_a   1.000
_cell.length_b   1.000
_cell.length_c   1.000
_cell.angle_alpha   90.00
_cell.angle_beta   90.00
_cell.angle_gamma   90.00
#
_symmetry.space_group_name_H-M   'P 1'
#
loop_
_entity.id
_entity.type
_entity.pdbx_description
1 polymer ?
#
loop_
_entity_poly.entity_id
_entity_poly.type
_entity_poly.pdbx_seq_one_letter_code
_entity_poly.pdbx_strand_id
1 'polypeptide(L)'
;MAYQHILIAIDFSEQSKQVCEKAKQMAADNQASLSICHIIEDFPIGSQQINQLMPLLLAEINASEILSRRLFSAEFLTTLSGEALITLIYHKPLNEEWQETALKLQQQLGVAIIGRSRKQKTVLDRDYVIEKLQVSGKEYQYQQVETGFTQPNAGVNQKMLEWALKQSTQCSGDLVELYCGN
;
A
#
# COMPACT_ATOMS: atom_id res chain seq x y z
N MET A 1 -26.72 18.95 -20.97
CA MET A 1 -26.44 18.58 -19.57
C MET A 1 -25.23 19.38 -19.14
N ALA A 2 -25.35 20.22 -18.11
CA ALA A 2 -24.21 21.01 -17.61
C ALA A 2 -23.42 20.16 -16.61
N TYR A 3 -22.13 19.99 -16.85
CA TYR A 3 -21.24 19.27 -15.92
C TYR A 3 -20.88 20.20 -14.75
N GLN A 4 -20.96 19.71 -13.51
CA GLN A 4 -20.54 20.48 -12.32
C GLN A 4 -19.09 20.17 -11.92
N HIS A 5 -18.63 18.94 -12.20
CA HIS A 5 -17.28 18.47 -11.92
C HIS A 5 -16.77 17.61 -13.08
N ILE A 6 -15.52 17.82 -13.46
CA ILE A 6 -14.81 17.04 -14.47
C ILE A 6 -13.58 16.43 -13.79
N LEU A 7 -13.43 15.10 -13.90
CA LEU A 7 -12.28 14.37 -13.38
C LEU A 7 -11.51 13.76 -14.56
N ILE A 8 -10.20 13.98 -14.61
CA ILE A 8 -9.33 13.39 -15.64
C ILE A 8 -8.23 12.60 -14.93
N ALA A 9 -8.05 11.34 -15.30
CA ALA A 9 -6.84 10.59 -14.95
C ALA A 9 -5.79 10.80 -16.06
N ILE A 10 -4.58 11.21 -15.68
CA ILE A 10 -3.48 11.49 -16.60
C ILE A 10 -2.20 10.79 -16.17
N ASP A 11 -1.52 10.21 -17.15
CA ASP A 11 -0.18 9.62 -17.04
C ASP A 11 0.93 10.58 -17.51
N PHE A 12 0.57 11.83 -17.85
CA PHE A 12 1.45 12.84 -18.46
C PHE A 12 2.07 12.47 -19.83
N SER A 13 1.53 11.47 -20.54
CA SER A 13 1.86 11.20 -21.95
C SER A 13 1.42 12.33 -22.90
N GLU A 14 1.94 12.35 -24.14
CA GLU A 14 1.50 13.29 -25.18
C GLU A 14 0.00 13.18 -25.49
N GLN A 15 -0.56 11.96 -25.41
CA GLN A 15 -2.00 11.75 -25.57
C GLN A 15 -2.79 12.37 -24.40
N SER A 16 -2.28 12.27 -23.18
CA SER A 16 -2.87 12.92 -22.00
C SER A 16 -2.91 14.45 -22.11
N LYS A 17 -1.96 15.09 -22.82
CA LYS A 17 -1.99 16.55 -23.06
C LYS A 17 -3.23 16.98 -23.85
N GLN A 18 -3.58 16.23 -24.90
CA GLN A 18 -4.76 16.54 -25.73
C GLN A 18 -6.06 16.36 -24.93
N VAL A 19 -6.14 15.31 -24.12
CA VAL A 19 -7.30 15.06 -23.23
C VAL A 19 -7.43 16.16 -22.18
N CYS A 20 -6.31 16.61 -21.60
CA CYS A 20 -6.26 17.76 -20.68
C CYS A 20 -6.83 19.03 -21.30
N GLU A 21 -6.39 19.41 -22.51
CA GLU A 21 -6.89 20.63 -23.16
C GLU A 21 -8.39 20.56 -23.47
N LYS A 22 -8.88 19.40 -23.93
CA LYS A 22 -10.31 19.19 -24.17
C LYS A 22 -11.13 19.32 -22.88
N ALA A 23 -10.66 18.74 -21.78
CA ALA A 23 -11.38 18.78 -20.52
C ALA A 23 -11.28 20.15 -19.82
N LYS A 24 -10.19 20.91 -20.01
CA LYS A 24 -10.12 22.34 -19.65
C LYS A 24 -11.19 23.14 -20.39
N GLN A 25 -11.32 22.95 -21.70
CA GLN A 25 -12.35 23.63 -22.50
C GLN A 25 -13.74 23.28 -22.00
N MET A 26 -14.04 21.99 -21.78
CA MET A 26 -15.32 21.55 -21.25
C MET A 26 -15.61 22.13 -19.86
N ALA A 27 -14.59 22.26 -19.00
CA ALA A 27 -14.76 22.87 -17.68
C ALA A 27 -15.11 24.36 -17.78
N ALA A 28 -14.43 25.09 -18.66
CA ALA A 28 -14.70 26.50 -18.93
C ALA A 28 -16.12 26.71 -19.48
N ASP A 29 -16.51 25.91 -20.49
CA ASP A 29 -17.83 26.01 -21.14
C ASP A 29 -18.99 25.73 -20.19
N ASN A 30 -18.77 24.89 -19.17
CA ASN A 30 -19.79 24.47 -18.22
C ASN A 30 -19.67 25.13 -16.84
N GLN A 31 -18.70 26.04 -16.64
CA GLN A 31 -18.36 26.60 -15.32
C GLN A 31 -18.13 25.49 -14.27
N ALA A 32 -17.55 24.37 -14.70
CA ALA A 32 -17.33 23.18 -13.88
C ALA A 32 -15.99 23.24 -13.14
N SER A 33 -15.90 22.60 -11.98
CA SER A 33 -14.62 22.35 -11.32
C SER A 33 -13.87 21.23 -12.04
N LEU A 34 -12.56 21.42 -12.30
CA LEU A 34 -11.69 20.44 -12.94
C LEU A 34 -10.70 19.85 -11.93
N SER A 35 -10.74 18.54 -11.76
CA SER A 35 -9.78 17.77 -10.95
C SER A 35 -8.94 16.88 -11.85
N ILE A 36 -7.62 16.92 -11.63
CA ILE A 36 -6.66 16.08 -12.35
C ILE A 36 -6.13 15.01 -11.38
N CYS A 37 -6.34 13.76 -11.72
CA CYS A 37 -5.76 12.60 -11.05
C CYS A 37 -4.51 12.17 -11.82
N HIS A 38 -3.38 12.03 -11.13
CA HIS A 38 -2.18 11.46 -11.74
C HIS A 38 -2.21 9.93 -11.63
N ILE A 39 -2.05 9.25 -12.76
CA ILE A 39 -1.84 7.80 -12.84
C ILE A 39 -0.37 7.55 -12.47
N ILE A 40 -0.18 6.83 -11.36
CA ILE A 40 1.14 6.42 -10.90
C ILE A 40 1.47 5.09 -11.56
N GLU A 41 2.40 5.10 -12.51
CA GLU A 41 2.91 3.89 -13.16
C GLU A 41 4.13 3.33 -12.41
N ASP A 42 4.95 4.20 -11.85
CA ASP A 42 6.12 3.89 -11.04
C ASP A 42 6.08 4.60 -9.68
N PHE A 43 6.60 3.96 -8.64
CA PHE A 43 6.63 4.52 -7.29
C PHE A 43 8.05 4.42 -6.70
N PRO A 44 9.01 5.20 -7.23
CA PRO A 44 10.44 5.05 -6.93
C PRO A 44 10.80 5.29 -5.46
N ILE A 45 9.94 5.99 -4.70
CA ILE A 45 10.14 6.20 -3.27
C ILE A 45 9.72 4.99 -2.42
N GLY A 46 8.90 4.10 -2.98
CA GLY A 46 8.51 2.83 -2.36
C GLY A 46 9.59 1.76 -2.49
N SER A 47 9.41 0.65 -1.78
CA SER A 47 10.33 -0.48 -1.89
C SER A 47 10.31 -1.10 -3.29
N GLN A 48 11.39 -1.79 -3.64
CA GLN A 48 11.45 -2.56 -4.89
C GLN A 48 10.30 -3.58 -4.99
N GLN A 49 9.97 -4.21 -3.86
CA GLN A 49 8.89 -5.18 -3.76
C GLN A 49 7.52 -4.55 -4.10
N ILE A 50 7.24 -3.33 -3.62
CA ILE A 50 6.02 -2.59 -4.00
C ILE A 50 5.99 -2.35 -5.50
N ASN A 51 7.07 -1.83 -6.08
CA ASN A 51 7.15 -1.52 -7.51
C ASN A 51 7.00 -2.77 -8.41
N GLN A 52 7.43 -3.94 -7.94
CA GLN A 52 7.25 -5.21 -8.64
C GLN A 52 5.80 -5.72 -8.54
N LEU A 53 5.18 -5.61 -7.36
CA LEU A 53 3.85 -6.16 -7.11
C LEU A 53 2.72 -5.29 -7.67
N MET A 54 2.87 -3.96 -7.67
CA MET A 54 1.85 -3.03 -8.16
C MET A 54 1.31 -3.37 -9.57
N PRO A 55 2.14 -3.52 -10.61
CA PRO A 55 1.64 -3.82 -11.96
C PRO A 55 1.01 -5.23 -12.05
N LEU A 56 1.57 -6.21 -11.34
CA LEU A 56 1.04 -7.58 -11.31
C LEU A 56 -0.35 -7.62 -10.66
N LEU A 57 -0.49 -6.97 -9.50
CA LEU A 57 -1.75 -6.86 -8.79
C LEU A 57 -2.81 -6.15 -9.64
N LEU A 58 -2.42 -5.03 -10.29
CA LEU A 58 -3.33 -4.25 -11.12
C LEU A 58 -3.85 -5.06 -12.32
N ALA A 59 -2.98 -5.85 -12.96
CA ALA A 59 -3.35 -6.72 -14.07
C ALA A 59 -4.40 -7.75 -13.64
N GLU A 60 -4.18 -8.45 -12.54
CA GLU A 60 -5.12 -9.47 -12.03
C GLU A 60 -6.44 -8.86 -11.55
N ILE A 61 -6.41 -7.68 -10.91
CA ILE A 61 -7.63 -6.95 -10.53
C ILE A 61 -8.45 -6.60 -11.77
N ASN A 62 -7.81 -6.06 -12.82
CA ASN A 62 -8.49 -5.65 -14.04
C ASN A 62 -9.03 -6.83 -14.85
N ALA A 63 -8.41 -8.02 -14.72
CA ALA A 63 -8.88 -9.25 -15.34
C ALA A 63 -10.10 -9.88 -14.64
N SER A 64 -10.48 -9.39 -13.44
CA SER A 64 -11.54 -9.99 -12.62
C SER A 64 -12.56 -8.94 -12.15
N GLU A 65 -13.81 -9.05 -12.62
CA GLU A 65 -14.91 -8.19 -12.12
C GLU A 65 -15.11 -8.38 -10.60
N ILE A 66 -14.90 -9.60 -10.09
CA ILE A 66 -15.03 -9.90 -8.67
C ILE A 66 -14.02 -9.10 -7.83
N LEU A 67 -12.78 -8.93 -8.31
CA LEU A 67 -11.73 -8.18 -7.63
C LEU A 67 -11.78 -6.67 -7.87
N SER A 68 -12.15 -6.22 -9.08
CA SER A 68 -12.19 -4.79 -9.42
C SER A 68 -13.43 -4.08 -8.90
N ARG A 69 -14.59 -4.76 -8.86
CA ARG A 69 -15.86 -4.11 -8.53
C ARG A 69 -15.87 -3.61 -7.09
N ARG A 70 -16.01 -2.28 -6.95
CA ARG A 70 -16.05 -1.55 -5.67
C ARG A 70 -14.75 -1.67 -4.85
N LEU A 71 -13.63 -2.03 -5.47
CA LEU A 71 -12.31 -1.86 -4.86
C LEU A 71 -12.03 -0.36 -4.73
N PHE A 72 -11.59 0.06 -3.56
CA PHE A 72 -11.31 1.46 -3.25
C PHE A 72 -9.81 1.72 -3.10
N SER A 73 -9.08 0.84 -2.43
CA SER A 73 -7.66 0.99 -2.15
C SER A 73 -6.97 -0.37 -2.06
N ALA A 74 -5.68 -0.38 -2.39
CA ALA A 74 -4.76 -1.46 -2.09
C ALA A 74 -3.61 -0.89 -1.24
N GLU A 75 -3.39 -1.46 -0.07
CA GLU A 75 -2.29 -1.09 0.83
C GLU A 75 -1.22 -2.17 0.80
N PHE A 76 0.04 -1.75 0.77
CA PHE A 76 1.19 -2.65 0.74
C PHE A 76 2.01 -2.48 2.02
N LEU A 77 2.27 -3.60 2.70
CA LEU A 77 3.24 -3.69 3.78
C LEU A 77 4.37 -4.61 3.32
N THR A 78 5.58 -4.07 3.20
CA THR A 78 6.74 -4.82 2.70
C THR A 78 7.94 -4.65 3.61
N THR A 79 8.81 -5.65 3.65
CA THR A 79 9.99 -5.68 4.54
C THR A 79 11.30 -5.63 3.76
N LEU A 80 12.42 -5.41 4.46
CA LEU A 80 13.77 -5.59 3.89
C LEU A 80 14.07 -7.06 3.58
N SER A 81 13.38 -7.99 4.24
CA SER A 81 13.49 -9.44 3.99
C SER A 81 12.78 -9.90 2.71
N GLY A 82 12.08 -9.00 2.00
CA GLY A 82 11.35 -9.31 0.78
C GLY A 82 9.94 -9.89 1.00
N GLU A 83 9.47 -9.93 2.25
CA GLU A 83 8.08 -10.29 2.52
C GLU A 83 7.13 -9.15 2.11
N ALA A 84 5.92 -9.53 1.74
CA ALA A 84 4.86 -8.59 1.41
C ALA A 84 3.49 -9.10 1.90
N LEU A 85 2.67 -8.15 2.32
CA LEU A 85 1.27 -8.31 2.67
C LEU A 85 0.47 -7.23 1.94
N ILE A 86 -0.58 -7.64 1.24
CA ILE A 86 -1.45 -6.73 0.48
C ILE A 86 -2.84 -6.71 1.12
N THR A 87 -3.33 -5.52 1.44
CA THR A 87 -4.69 -5.32 1.96
C THR A 87 -5.55 -4.66 0.89
N LEU A 88 -6.58 -5.38 0.42
CA LEU A 88 -7.55 -4.90 -0.56
C LEU A 88 -8.79 -4.37 0.18
N ILE A 89 -9.11 -3.10 0.00
CA ILE A 89 -10.18 -2.40 0.73
C ILE A 89 -11.36 -2.13 -0.20
N TYR A 90 -12.55 -2.56 0.19
CA TYR A 90 -13.76 -2.53 -0.63
C TYR A 90 -14.93 -1.75 -0.04
N HIS A 91 -15.74 -1.19 -0.93
CA HIS A 91 -17.08 -0.69 -0.66
C HIS A 91 -18.17 -1.71 -1.02
N LYS A 92 -17.93 -2.99 -0.71
CA LYS A 92 -18.90 -4.09 -0.81
C LYS A 92 -18.58 -5.18 0.23
N PRO A 93 -19.57 -5.98 0.66
CA PRO A 93 -19.29 -7.21 1.41
C PRO A 93 -18.40 -8.17 0.60
N LEU A 94 -17.52 -8.88 1.30
CA LEU A 94 -16.65 -9.90 0.73
C LEU A 94 -17.28 -11.27 1.00
N ASN A 95 -17.84 -11.87 -0.04
CA ASN A 95 -18.49 -13.18 0.00
C ASN A 95 -17.49 -14.32 -0.30
N GLU A 96 -17.99 -15.56 -0.31
CA GLU A 96 -17.20 -16.75 -0.63
C GLU A 96 -16.57 -16.68 -2.04
N GLU A 97 -17.32 -16.19 -3.03
CA GLU A 97 -16.81 -15.99 -4.40
C GLU A 97 -15.60 -15.03 -4.44
N TRP A 98 -15.65 -13.94 -3.67
CA TRP A 98 -14.50 -13.05 -3.50
C TRP A 98 -13.32 -13.78 -2.86
N GLN A 99 -13.56 -14.55 -1.79
CA GLN A 99 -12.52 -15.26 -1.07
C GLN A 99 -11.82 -16.30 -1.96
N GLU A 100 -12.56 -17.09 -2.74
CA GLU A 100 -12.00 -18.04 -3.70
C GLU A 100 -11.14 -17.35 -4.77
N THR A 101 -11.62 -16.23 -5.30
CA THR A 101 -10.90 -15.47 -6.31
C THR A 101 -9.62 -14.83 -5.73
N ALA A 102 -9.71 -14.27 -4.53
CA ALA A 102 -8.58 -13.66 -3.84
C ALA A 102 -7.54 -14.69 -3.37
N LEU A 103 -7.95 -15.94 -3.06
CA LEU A 103 -7.02 -17.05 -2.79
C LEU A 103 -6.19 -17.43 -4.02
N LYS A 104 -6.80 -17.43 -5.22
CA LYS A 104 -6.06 -17.65 -6.47
C LYS A 104 -5.05 -16.54 -6.72
N LEU A 105 -5.47 -15.29 -6.54
CA LEU A 105 -4.59 -14.12 -6.61
C LEU A 105 -3.41 -14.24 -5.63
N GLN A 106 -3.68 -14.65 -4.39
CA GLN A 106 -2.67 -14.86 -3.36
C GLN A 106 -1.59 -15.86 -3.82
N GLN A 107 -2.02 -16.98 -4.39
CA GLN A 107 -1.13 -18.03 -4.89
C GLN A 107 -0.33 -17.56 -6.11
N GLN A 108 -0.95 -16.82 -7.03
CA GLN A 108 -0.29 -16.30 -8.23
C GLN A 108 0.81 -15.27 -7.88
N LEU A 109 0.52 -14.37 -6.94
CA LEU A 109 1.48 -13.34 -6.53
C LEU A 109 2.52 -13.85 -5.51
N GLY A 110 2.23 -14.94 -4.80
CA GLY A 110 3.12 -15.50 -3.78
C GLY A 110 3.26 -14.60 -2.54
N VAL A 111 2.24 -13.81 -2.21
CA VAL A 111 2.21 -12.88 -1.08
C VAL A 111 0.95 -13.09 -0.25
N ALA A 112 0.94 -12.71 1.03
CA ALA A 112 -0.28 -12.79 1.84
C ALA A 112 -1.28 -11.69 1.43
N ILE A 113 -2.58 -12.01 1.48
CA ILE A 113 -3.66 -11.06 1.13
C ILE A 113 -4.71 -10.97 2.25
N ILE A 114 -5.12 -9.74 2.55
CA ILE A 114 -6.28 -9.43 3.40
C ILE A 114 -7.34 -8.71 2.56
N GLY A 115 -8.59 -9.10 2.74
CA GLY A 115 -9.73 -8.31 2.31
C GLY A 115 -10.31 -7.49 3.46
N ARG A 116 -10.54 -6.20 3.26
CA ARG A 116 -11.33 -5.37 4.17
C ARG A 116 -12.56 -4.82 3.50
N SER A 117 -13.65 -4.80 4.25
CA SER A 117 -14.83 -3.99 3.94
C SER A 117 -15.40 -3.41 5.23
N ARG A 118 -16.53 -2.71 5.16
CA ARG A 118 -17.15 -2.10 6.34
C ARG A 118 -17.41 -3.17 7.41
N LYS A 119 -16.68 -3.10 8.53
CA LYS A 119 -16.72 -4.03 9.67
C LYS A 119 -16.37 -5.49 9.32
N GLN A 120 -15.65 -5.72 8.23
CA GLN A 120 -15.22 -7.04 7.80
C GLN A 120 -13.71 -7.04 7.56
N LYS A 121 -13.01 -8.02 8.14
CA LYS A 121 -11.62 -8.37 7.85
C LYS A 121 -11.59 -9.85 7.49
N THR A 122 -11.15 -10.16 6.28
CA THR A 122 -10.97 -11.53 5.77
C THR A 122 -9.48 -11.76 5.58
N VAL A 123 -8.87 -12.52 6.48
CA VAL A 123 -7.45 -12.93 6.38
C VAL A 123 -7.40 -14.26 5.63
N LEU A 124 -6.65 -14.31 4.52
CA LEU A 124 -6.57 -15.53 3.70
C LEU A 124 -5.46 -16.49 4.14
N ASP A 125 -4.35 -15.95 4.64
CA ASP A 125 -3.21 -16.70 5.17
C ASP A 125 -2.79 -16.13 6.52
N ARG A 126 -2.14 -14.97 6.50
CA ARG A 126 -1.66 -14.26 7.69
C ARG A 126 -1.88 -12.76 7.55
N ASP A 127 -1.85 -12.06 8.68
CA ASP A 127 -2.04 -10.61 8.76
C ASP A 127 -0.80 -9.84 9.23
N TYR A 128 0.36 -10.44 9.06
CA TYR A 128 1.64 -9.85 9.41
C TYR A 128 2.74 -10.24 8.42
N VAL A 129 3.82 -9.47 8.43
CA VAL A 129 5.10 -9.78 7.80
C VAL A 129 6.21 -9.84 8.85
N ILE A 130 7.30 -10.54 8.56
CA ILE A 130 8.48 -10.60 9.43
C ILE A 130 9.58 -9.70 8.87
N GLU A 131 9.80 -8.57 9.54
CA GLU A 131 10.88 -7.65 9.23
C GLU A 131 12.19 -8.11 9.88
N LYS A 132 13.29 -7.96 9.15
CA LYS A 132 14.65 -8.32 9.62
C LYS A 132 15.53 -7.09 9.60
N LEU A 133 15.91 -6.62 10.78
CA LEU A 133 16.74 -5.43 10.96
C LEU A 133 18.14 -5.84 11.46
N GLN A 134 19.19 -5.35 10.80
CA GLN A 134 20.56 -5.45 11.31
C GLN A 134 20.87 -4.20 12.13
N VAL A 135 21.20 -4.38 13.41
CA VAL A 135 21.51 -3.28 14.33
C VAL A 135 22.79 -3.64 15.06
N SER A 136 23.86 -2.87 14.85
CA SER A 136 25.17 -3.08 15.50
C SER A 136 25.69 -4.53 15.38
N GLY A 137 25.51 -5.15 14.21
CA GLY A 137 25.98 -6.51 13.90
C GLY A 137 25.11 -7.65 14.44
N LYS A 138 23.94 -7.34 15.01
CA LYS A 138 22.95 -8.33 15.43
C LYS A 138 21.67 -8.21 14.59
N GLU A 139 21.15 -9.35 14.17
CA GLU A 139 19.83 -9.42 13.53
C GLU A 139 18.72 -9.41 14.58
N TYR A 140 17.71 -8.56 14.35
CA TYR A 140 16.46 -8.51 15.08
C TYR A 140 15.31 -8.84 14.14
N GLN A 141 14.31 -9.54 14.67
CA GLN A 141 13.10 -9.90 13.93
C GLN A 141 11.89 -9.22 14.57
N TYR A 142 11.11 -8.53 13.75
CA TYR A 142 9.92 -7.80 14.17
C TYR A 142 8.71 -8.31 13.40
N GLN A 143 7.66 -8.69 14.11
CA GLN A 143 6.40 -9.11 13.50
C GLN A 143 5.53 -7.89 13.25
N GLN A 144 5.48 -7.40 12.02
CA GLN A 144 4.71 -6.22 11.65
C GLN A 144 3.30 -6.63 11.25
N VAL A 145 2.33 -6.34 12.12
CA VAL A 145 0.90 -6.65 11.89
C VAL A 145 0.24 -5.55 11.05
N GLU A 146 -0.67 -5.95 10.17
CA GLU A 146 -1.53 -5.05 9.41
C GLU A 146 -2.20 -3.99 10.29
N THR A 147 -2.24 -2.73 9.82
CA THR A 147 -2.68 -1.52 10.54
C THR A 147 -1.87 -1.13 11.78
N GLY A 148 -0.91 -1.97 12.20
CA GLY A 148 0.07 -1.62 13.22
C GLY A 148 1.01 -0.53 12.73
N PHE A 149 1.36 0.41 13.60
CA PHE A 149 2.37 1.40 13.28
C PHE A 149 3.73 0.73 13.10
N THR A 150 4.42 1.07 12.02
CA THR A 150 5.78 0.65 11.73
C THR A 150 6.57 1.85 11.20
N GLN A 151 7.89 1.82 11.38
CA GLN A 151 8.73 2.83 10.77
C GLN A 151 8.77 2.60 9.25
N PRO A 152 8.29 3.55 8.42
CA PRO A 152 8.12 3.31 6.98
C PRO A 152 9.45 3.19 6.22
N ASN A 153 10.55 3.65 6.83
CA ASN A 153 11.88 3.51 6.30
C ASN A 153 12.72 2.63 7.23
N ALA A 154 12.75 1.32 6.94
CA ALA A 154 13.49 0.34 7.72
C ALA A 154 15.00 0.64 7.79
N GLY A 155 15.59 1.20 6.72
CA GLY A 155 17.01 1.59 6.71
C GLY A 155 17.31 2.77 7.64
N VAL A 156 16.40 3.72 7.77
CA VAL A 156 16.49 4.77 8.80
C VAL A 156 16.22 4.19 10.18
N ASN A 157 15.28 3.26 10.31
CA ASN A 157 14.98 2.59 11.58
C ASN A 157 16.20 1.89 12.17
N GLN A 158 16.97 1.15 11.36
CA GLN A 158 18.23 0.55 11.79
C GLN A 158 19.18 1.59 12.40
N LYS A 159 19.35 2.74 11.74
CA LYS A 159 20.19 3.84 12.24
C LYS A 159 19.66 4.45 13.53
N MET A 160 18.34 4.57 13.67
CA MET A 160 17.72 5.06 14.91
C MET A 160 17.99 4.11 16.08
N LEU A 161 17.83 2.80 15.87
CA LEU A 161 18.12 1.77 16.87
C LEU A 161 19.61 1.74 17.23
N GLU A 162 20.51 1.82 16.24
CA GLU A 162 21.96 1.91 16.46
C GLU A 162 22.34 3.15 17.27
N TRP A 163 21.73 4.29 16.94
CA TRP A 163 21.97 5.53 17.67
C TRP A 163 21.47 5.43 19.11
N ALA A 164 20.25 4.93 19.33
CA ALA A 164 19.68 4.78 20.67
C ALA A 164 20.52 3.84 21.53
N LEU A 165 20.93 2.70 20.99
CA LEU A 165 21.82 1.75 21.65
C LEU A 165 23.16 2.40 22.03
N LYS A 166 23.74 3.21 21.14
CA LYS A 166 24.98 3.93 21.42
C LYS A 166 24.82 4.96 22.55
N GLN A 167 23.70 5.67 22.63
CA GLN A 167 23.47 6.63 23.72
C GLN A 167 23.24 5.91 25.05
N SER A 168 22.55 4.77 25.04
CA SER A 168 22.22 4.04 26.26
C SER A 168 23.42 3.37 26.92
N THR A 169 24.57 3.19 26.24
CA THR A 169 25.76 2.57 26.85
C THR A 169 26.34 3.35 28.02
N GLN A 170 25.99 4.64 28.15
CA GLN A 170 26.43 5.49 29.26
C GLN A 170 25.45 5.50 30.43
N CYS A 171 24.27 4.89 30.27
CA CYS A 171 23.23 4.84 31.28
C CYS A 171 23.41 3.61 32.19
N SER A 172 22.92 3.71 33.42
CA SER A 172 22.83 2.60 34.37
C SER A 172 21.40 2.50 34.93
N GLY A 173 21.03 1.31 35.43
CA GLY A 173 19.68 1.02 35.91
C GLY A 173 18.77 0.43 34.84
N ASP A 174 17.47 0.63 35.01
CA ASP A 174 16.42 0.04 34.16
C ASP A 174 15.91 1.03 33.11
N LEU A 175 15.46 0.50 31.96
CA LEU A 175 14.84 1.27 30.88
C LEU A 175 13.32 1.09 30.93
N VAL A 176 12.57 2.20 30.84
CA VAL A 176 11.12 2.20 30.65
C VAL A 176 10.81 2.83 29.30
N GLU A 177 10.10 2.10 28.46
CA GLU A 177 9.62 2.56 27.16
C GLU A 177 8.10 2.70 27.17
N LEU A 178 7.61 3.90 26.84
CA LEU A 178 6.17 4.19 26.81
C LEU A 178 5.71 4.18 25.36
N TYR A 179 4.56 3.55 25.09
CA TYR A 179 4.01 3.42 23.73
C TYR A 179 4.99 2.74 22.76
N CYS A 180 5.70 1.70 23.22
CA CYS A 180 6.77 1.02 22.48
C CYS A 180 6.32 0.35 21.17
N GLY A 181 5.01 0.16 20.96
CA GLY A 181 4.52 -0.49 19.75
C GLY A 181 5.10 -1.91 19.62
N ASN A 182 5.69 -2.20 18.47
CA ASN A 182 6.34 -3.46 18.11
C ASN A 182 7.80 -3.17 17.74
#